data_AF-A0A7C5CCR5-F1
#
_entry.id   AF-A0A7C5CCR5-F1
#
_cell.length_a   1.000
_cell.length_b   1.000
_cell.length_c   1.000
_cell.angle_alpha   90.00
_cell.angle_beta   90.00
_cell.angle_gamma   90.00
#
_symmetry.space_group_name_H-M   'P 1'
#
loop_
_entity.id
_entity.type
_entity.pdbx_description
1 polymer ?
#
loop_
_entity_poly.entity_id
_entity_poly.type
_entity_poly.pdbx_seq_one_letter_code
_entity_poly.pdbx_strand_id
1 'polypeptide(L)'
;MTTRLRKPAIFRHFLIGTLLIAFQAYLGYSAINGHFGIQNQKQMLSDIEVLKAQRANLQTQLDTYRHNISLFDPDRLDPDIVSEKARILLSMAHPDDIIINLNSSD
;
A
#
# COMPACT_ATOMS: atom_id res chain seq x y z
N MET A 1 -6.55 70.97 -35.05
CA MET A 1 -5.67 70.01 -34.34
C MET A 1 -6.47 69.39 -33.21
N THR A 2 -6.71 68.07 -33.26
CA THR A 2 -7.43 67.35 -32.19
C THR A 2 -6.41 66.55 -31.37
N THR A 3 -6.15 66.98 -30.14
CA THR A 3 -5.27 66.25 -29.21
C THR A 3 -6.09 65.24 -28.42
N ARG A 4 -5.82 63.95 -28.65
CA ARG A 4 -6.52 62.84 -28.00
C ARG A 4 -5.88 62.61 -26.63
N LEU A 5 -6.51 63.11 -25.55
CA LEU A 5 -6.06 62.82 -24.19
C LEU A 5 -6.29 61.35 -23.84
N ARG A 6 -5.18 60.65 -23.59
CA ARG A 6 -5.15 59.25 -23.15
C ARG A 6 -5.58 59.20 -21.68
N LYS A 7 -6.68 58.51 -21.39
CA LYS A 7 -7.21 58.37 -20.01
C LYS A 7 -6.14 57.77 -19.08
N PRO A 8 -6.01 58.27 -17.84
CA PRO A 8 -4.92 57.88 -16.95
C PRO A 8 -5.07 56.41 -16.51
N ALA A 9 -3.95 55.70 -16.46
CA ALA A 9 -3.85 54.27 -16.13
C ALA A 9 -4.12 53.92 -14.66
N ILE A 10 -4.77 54.81 -13.91
CA ILE A 10 -5.06 54.64 -12.48
C ILE A 10 -6.00 53.44 -12.26
N PHE A 11 -7.01 53.29 -13.11
CA PHE A 11 -7.94 52.16 -13.06
C PHE A 11 -7.24 50.81 -13.21
N ARG A 12 -6.14 50.75 -13.97
CA ARG A 12 -5.33 49.53 -14.13
C ARG A 12 -4.66 49.13 -12.81
N HIS A 13 -4.16 50.09 -12.04
CA HIS A 13 -3.50 49.81 -10.76
C HIS A 13 -4.51 49.31 -9.72
N PHE A 14 -5.71 49.89 -9.68
CA PHE A 14 -6.79 49.38 -8.83
C PHE A 14 -7.21 47.96 -9.21
N LEU A 15 -7.38 47.68 -10.51
CA LEU A 15 -7.69 46.33 -10.98
C LEU A 15 -6.62 45.30 -10.57
N ILE A 16 -5.35 45.64 -10.76
CA ILE A 16 -4.24 44.76 -10.39
C ILE A 16 -4.19 44.53 -8.87
N GLY A 17 -4.40 45.59 -8.07
CA GLY A 17 -4.42 45.49 -6.61
C GLY A 17 -5.54 44.57 -6.11
N THR A 18 -6.77 44.74 -6.61
CA THR A 18 -7.89 43.89 -6.24
C THR A 18 -7.67 42.43 -6.66
N LEU A 19 -7.09 42.21 -7.85
CA LEU A 19 -6.75 40.87 -8.33
C LEU A 19 -5.71 40.19 -7.43
N LEU A 20 -4.67 40.92 -6.99
CA LEU A 20 -3.66 40.38 -6.09
C LEU A 20 -4.23 40.02 -4.71
N ILE A 21 -5.11 40.85 -4.16
CA ILE A 21 -5.79 40.56 -2.89
C ILE A 21 -6.67 39.32 -3.03
N ALA A 22 -7.44 39.20 -4.12
CA ALA A 22 -8.26 38.03 -4.39
C ALA A 22 -7.41 36.76 -4.54
N PHE A 23 -6.26 36.86 -5.21
CA PHE A 23 -5.32 35.76 -5.37
C PHE A 23 -4.71 35.32 -4.04
N GLN A 24 -4.29 36.26 -3.19
CA GLN A 24 -3.81 35.96 -1.84
C GLN A 24 -4.89 35.31 -0.97
N ALA A 25 -6.13 35.80 -1.03
CA ALA A 25 -7.26 35.20 -0.32
C ALA A 25 -7.55 33.77 -0.81
N TYR A 26 -7.51 33.53 -2.11
CA TYR A 26 -7.67 32.21 -2.70
C TYR A 26 -6.55 31.26 -2.26
N LEU A 27 -5.29 31.71 -2.30
CA LEU A 27 -4.16 30.93 -1.82
C LEU A 27 -4.25 30.64 -0.32
N GLY A 28 -4.65 31.63 0.49
CA GLY A 28 -4.86 31.43 1.92
C GLY A 28 -5.97 30.41 2.21
N TYR A 29 -7.10 30.53 1.52
CA TYR A 29 -8.21 29.58 1.62
C TYR A 29 -7.81 28.18 1.13
N SER A 30 -7.07 28.09 0.02
CA SER A 30 -6.57 26.84 -0.55
C SER A 30 -5.45 26.23 0.31
N ALA A 31 -4.67 27.02 1.04
CA ALA A 31 -3.70 26.51 2.01
C ALA A 31 -4.37 25.91 3.25
N ILE A 32 -5.50 26.49 3.67
CA ILE A 32 -6.28 26.01 4.82
C ILE A 32 -7.12 24.77 4.45
N ASN A 33 -7.75 24.77 3.27
CA ASN A 33 -8.56 23.65 2.76
C ASN A 33 -7.73 22.63 1.96
N GLY A 34 -6.49 22.95 1.66
CA GLY A 34 -5.58 22.10 0.94
C GLY A 34 -5.26 20.86 1.77
N HIS A 35 -5.01 19.76 1.08
CA HIS A 35 -4.85 18.40 1.61
C HIS A 35 -3.74 18.23 2.70
N PHE A 36 -3.01 19.30 3.04
CA PHE A 36 -2.00 19.41 4.09
C PHE A 36 -2.50 20.10 5.37
N GLY A 37 -3.79 20.40 5.50
CA GLY A 37 -4.37 20.91 6.74
C GLY A 37 -4.15 19.94 7.90
N ILE A 38 -3.94 20.48 9.11
CA ILE A 38 -3.62 19.77 10.36
C ILE A 38 -4.52 18.53 10.63
N GLN A 39 -5.74 18.53 10.09
CA GLN A 39 -6.69 17.43 10.15
C GLN A 39 -6.21 16.16 9.40
N ASN A 40 -5.62 16.31 8.21
CA ASN A 40 -5.13 15.19 7.40
C ASN A 40 -3.84 14.60 7.97
N GLN A 41 -3.04 15.37 8.71
CA GLN A 41 -1.85 14.83 9.37
C GLN A 41 -2.24 13.74 10.38
N LYS A 42 -3.34 13.94 11.12
CA LYS A 42 -3.81 12.94 12.08
C LYS A 42 -4.33 11.68 11.40
N GLN A 43 -5.06 11.83 10.30
CA GLN A 43 -5.55 10.69 9.52
C GLN A 43 -4.40 9.93 8.86
N MET A 44 -3.43 10.65 8.28
CA MET A 44 -2.25 10.05 7.66
C MET A 44 -1.37 9.31 8.68
N LEU A 45 -1.22 9.84 9.90
CA LEU A 45 -0.54 9.15 10.99
C LEU A 45 -1.29 7.89 11.44
N SER A 46 -2.62 7.95 11.54
CA SER A 46 -3.46 6.78 11.84
C SER A 46 -3.32 5.70 10.77
N ASP A 47 -3.32 6.09 9.49
CA ASP A 47 -3.16 5.17 8.37
C ASP A 47 -1.77 4.53 8.40
N ILE A 48 -0.71 5.29 8.68
CA ILE A 48 0.65 4.76 8.86
C ILE A 48 0.69 3.72 9.98
N GLU A 49 0.02 3.96 11.11
CA GLU A 49 -0.02 3.02 12.23
C GLU A 49 -0.76 1.72 11.84
N VAL A 50 -1.89 1.83 11.16
CA VAL A 50 -2.66 0.67 10.64
C VAL A 50 -1.83 -0.13 9.64
N LEU A 51 -1.19 0.52 8.66
CA LEU A 51 -0.34 -0.17 7.69
C LEU A 51 0.87 -0.83 8.35
N LYS A 52 1.46 -0.20 9.38
CA LYS A 52 2.57 -0.79 10.14
C LYS A 52 2.12 -2.03 10.91
N ALA A 53 0.94 -2.01 11.50
CA ALA A 53 0.36 -3.18 12.16
C ALA A 53 0.06 -4.32 11.17
N GLN A 54 -0.46 -4.01 9.98
CA GLN A 54 -0.67 -5.01 8.93
C GLN A 54 0.66 -5.62 8.46
N ARG A 55 1.68 -4.79 8.25
CA ARG A 55 3.03 -5.25 7.90
C ARG A 55 3.62 -6.17 8.97
N ALA A 56 3.45 -5.83 10.26
CA ALA A 56 3.95 -6.65 11.36
C ALA A 56 3.29 -8.04 11.36
N ASN A 57 1.97 -8.11 11.20
CA ASN A 57 1.24 -9.38 11.12
C ASN A 57 1.68 -10.22 9.92
N LEU A 58 1.90 -9.58 8.76
CA LEU A 58 2.35 -10.28 7.56
C LEU A 58 3.81 -10.76 7.70
N GLN A 59 4.65 -9.98 8.38
CA GLN A 59 6.03 -10.37 8.67
C GLN A 59 6.07 -11.61 9.57
N THR A 60 5.22 -11.70 10.60
CA THR A 60 5.14 -12.89 11.46
C THR A 60 4.74 -14.15 10.68
N GLN A 61 3.81 -14.01 9.73
CA GLN A 61 3.44 -15.12 8.84
C GLN A 61 4.63 -15.51 7.95
N LEU A 62 5.29 -14.54 7.34
CA LEU A 62 6.49 -14.79 6.52
C LEU A 62 7.61 -15.45 7.31
N ASP A 63 7.83 -15.06 8.56
CA ASP A 63 8.86 -15.67 9.40
C ASP A 63 8.52 -17.12 9.76
N THR A 64 7.23 -17.41 9.99
CA THR A 64 6.74 -18.79 10.18
C THR A 64 6.95 -19.64 8.93
N TYR A 65 6.60 -19.11 7.75
CA TYR A 65 6.83 -19.81 6.47
C TYR A 65 8.31 -19.96 6.16
N ARG A 66 9.15 -18.94 6.42
CA ARG A 66 10.60 -19.01 6.25
C ARG A 66 11.22 -20.05 7.17
N HIS A 67 10.76 -20.13 8.41
CA HIS A 67 11.18 -21.18 9.33
C HIS A 67 10.81 -22.56 8.78
N ASN A 68 9.57 -22.75 8.33
CA ASN A 68 9.14 -24.02 7.73
C ASN A 68 9.93 -24.36 6.46
N ILE A 69 10.18 -23.38 5.57
CA ILE A 69 10.97 -23.57 4.35
C ILE A 69 12.43 -23.88 4.68
N SER A 70 13.00 -23.28 5.74
CA SER A 70 14.35 -23.62 6.20
C SER A 70 14.45 -25.06 6.70
N LEU A 71 13.35 -25.65 7.16
CA LEU A 71 13.29 -27.09 7.44
C LEU A 71 13.22 -27.94 6.17
N PHE A 72 12.84 -27.36 5.03
CA PHE A 72 12.77 -27.99 3.70
C PHE A 72 13.96 -27.63 2.79
N ASP A 73 15.03 -27.05 3.32
CA ASP A 73 16.17 -26.57 2.52
C ASP A 73 16.91 -27.73 1.80
N PRO A 74 16.99 -27.71 0.44
CA PRO A 74 17.51 -28.79 -0.40
C PRO A 74 18.99 -29.14 -0.27
N ASP A 75 19.82 -28.29 0.33
CA ASP A 75 21.21 -28.69 0.67
C ASP A 75 21.26 -29.74 1.80
N ARG A 76 20.11 -30.01 2.44
CA ARG A 76 19.88 -31.10 3.43
C ARG A 76 18.58 -31.88 3.20
N LEU A 77 17.86 -31.66 2.11
CA LEU A 77 16.58 -32.32 1.87
C LEU A 77 16.82 -33.77 1.43
N ASP A 78 16.35 -34.70 2.25
CA ASP A 78 16.50 -36.13 2.02
C ASP A 78 15.80 -36.51 0.69
N PRO A 79 16.50 -37.14 -0.27
CA PRO A 79 15.90 -37.61 -1.53
C PRO A 79 14.67 -38.51 -1.33
N ASP A 80 14.53 -39.15 -0.16
CA ASP A 80 13.33 -39.92 0.17
C ASP A 80 12.06 -39.05 0.30
N ILE A 81 12.16 -37.83 0.84
CA ILE A 81 11.00 -36.93 0.98
C ILE A 81 10.46 -36.51 -0.39
N VAL A 82 11.34 -36.25 -1.36
CA VAL A 82 10.96 -35.93 -2.74
C VAL A 82 10.26 -37.13 -3.38
N SER A 83 10.82 -38.33 -3.15
CA SER A 83 10.28 -39.58 -3.67
C SER A 83 8.91 -39.91 -3.08
N GLU A 84 8.69 -39.65 -1.79
CA GLU A 84 7.41 -39.81 -1.10
C GLU A 84 6.36 -38.82 -1.66
N LYS A 85 6.70 -37.54 -1.81
CA LYS A 85 5.79 -36.53 -2.39
C LYS A 85 5.43 -36.86 -3.84
N ALA A 86 6.38 -37.32 -4.64
CA ALA A 86 6.12 -37.78 -6.00
C ALA A 86 5.17 -39.00 -6.02
N ARG A 87 5.36 -39.95 -5.10
CA ARG A 87 4.49 -41.14 -4.97
C ARG A 87 3.06 -40.76 -4.60
N ILE A 88 2.90 -39.88 -3.61
CA ILE A 88 1.59 -39.37 -3.18
C ILE A 88 0.87 -38.65 -4.34
N LEU A 89 1.57 -37.78 -5.07
CA LEU A 89 0.99 -37.06 -6.22
C LEU A 89 0.56 -38.01 -7.35
N LEU A 90 1.29 -39.11 -7.54
CA LEU A 90 0.98 -40.14 -8.53
C LEU A 90 -0.01 -41.20 -8.01
N SER A 91 -0.57 -41.03 -6.81
CA SER A 91 -1.44 -42.03 -6.13
C SER A 91 -0.80 -43.42 -6.05
N MET A 92 0.52 -43.47 -5.91
CA MET A 92 1.29 -44.70 -5.72
C MET A 92 1.67 -44.86 -4.24
N ALA A 93 1.55 -46.07 -3.71
CA ALA A 93 1.96 -46.42 -2.34
C ALA A 93 3.21 -47.32 -2.37
N HIS A 94 4.05 -47.24 -1.33
CA HIS A 94 5.12 -48.22 -1.13
C HIS A 94 4.51 -49.57 -0.71
N PRO A 95 5.09 -50.72 -1.12
CA PRO A 95 4.69 -52.03 -0.61
C PRO A 95 4.57 -52.18 0.91
N ASP A 96 5.27 -51.34 1.69
CA ASP A 96 5.23 -51.35 3.16
C ASP A 96 4.29 -50.27 3.76
N ASP A 97 3.61 -49.48 2.93
CA ASP A 97 2.71 -48.41 3.38
C ASP A 97 1.31 -48.93 3.75
N ILE A 98 0.78 -48.50 4.90
CA ILE A 98 -0.57 -48.84 5.36
C ILE A 98 -1.55 -47.79 4.84
N ILE A 99 -2.39 -48.17 3.87
CA ILE A 99 -3.45 -47.30 3.34
C ILE A 99 -4.66 -47.33 4.28
N ILE A 100 -4.94 -46.21 4.93
CA ILE A 100 -6.16 -46.01 5.75
C ILE A 100 -7.20 -45.30 4.89
N ASN A 101 -8.26 -46.02 4.52
CA ASN A 101 -9.39 -45.43 3.80
C ASN A 101 -10.33 -44.75 4.81
N LEU A 102 -10.41 -43.42 4.77
CA LEU A 102 -11.23 -42.60 5.69
C LEU A 102 -12.72 -42.57 5.32
N ASN A 103 -13.21 -43.46 4.45
CA ASN A 103 -14.64 -43.65 4.26
C ASN A 103 -15.22 -44.65 5.26
N SER A 104 -15.37 -44.21 6.51
CA SER A 104 -16.38 -44.77 7.41
C SER A 104 -17.67 -43.97 7.23
N SER A 105 -18.49 -44.39 6.26
CA SER A 105 -19.90 -44.03 6.23
C SER A 105 -20.61 -44.83 7.33
N ASP A 106 -20.94 -44.17 8.43
CA ASP A 106 -22.17 -44.39 9.22
C ASP A 106 -22.67 -43.00 9.66
#